data_AF-A0A6N8W767-F1
#
_entry.id   AF-A0A6N8W767-F1
#
_cell.length_a   1.000
_cell.length_b   1.000
_cell.length_c   1.000
_cell.angle_alpha   90.00
_cell.angle_beta   90.00
_cell.angle_gamma   90.00
#
_symmetry.space_group_name_H-M   'P 1'
#
loop_
_entity.id
_entity.type
_entity.pdbx_description
1 polymer ?
#
loop_
_entity_poly.entity_id
_entity_poly.type
_entity_poly.pdbx_seq_one_letter_code
_entity_poly.pdbx_strand_id
1 'polypeptide(L)'
;MTTTIDCPIWGTGYKAILHKTWKSFRRKLDIDKEDLIISDRAGGPYRLTRQAYAAIWRLEEHGKARLTSWLVGQRLLGIAEPIVTDEIVMSFESVRNEQALSVSARAERLLLFIDRQTDRLGARVPVFADTLAAYAWSESICWNDVVDLLDILRGQGWIDGEFCGEGGGHTYITVFGKTQIEEPSSLPR
;
A
#
# COMPACT_ATOMS: atom_id res chain seq x y z
N MET A 1 -17.81 16.43 10.42
CA MET A 1 -16.53 17.03 10.87
C MET A 1 -15.48 15.94 10.79
N THR A 2 -14.75 15.94 9.68
CA THR A 2 -13.54 15.15 9.48
C THR A 2 -12.40 15.84 10.22
N THR A 3 -11.55 15.07 10.89
CA THR A 3 -10.34 15.61 11.53
C THR A 3 -9.15 14.95 10.85
N THR A 4 -8.22 15.77 10.39
CA THR A 4 -6.97 15.29 9.83
C THR A 4 -6.05 14.89 10.99
N ILE A 5 -5.56 13.66 10.94
CA ILE A 5 -4.52 13.15 11.84
C ILE A 5 -3.36 12.60 11.01
N ASP A 6 -2.22 12.36 11.62
CA ASP A 6 -1.16 11.58 10.98
C ASP A 6 -1.62 10.12 10.81
N CYS A 7 -1.24 9.49 9.70
CA CYS A 7 -1.50 8.07 9.50
C CYS A 7 -0.90 7.25 10.66
N PRO A 8 -1.69 6.48 11.42
CA PRO A 8 -1.19 5.74 12.58
C PRO A 8 -0.03 4.80 12.26
N ILE A 9 -0.03 4.19 11.07
CA ILE A 9 1.02 3.28 10.62
C ILE A 9 2.35 4.02 10.39
N TRP A 10 2.33 5.13 9.65
CA TRP A 10 3.57 5.80 9.20
C TRP A 10 4.01 6.98 10.06
N GLY A 11 3.13 7.52 10.91
CA GLY A 11 3.47 8.47 11.98
C GLY A 11 3.85 9.89 11.54
N THR A 12 4.24 10.13 10.28
CA THR A 12 4.66 11.46 9.81
C THR A 12 4.25 11.72 8.35
N GLY A 13 3.90 12.98 8.03
CA GLY A 13 3.81 13.49 6.66
C GLY A 13 2.55 13.14 5.86
N TYR A 14 1.75 12.16 6.29
CA TYR A 14 0.64 11.63 5.51
C TYR A 14 -0.69 11.78 6.25
N LYS A 15 -1.47 12.75 5.76
CA LYS A 15 -2.77 13.13 6.32
C LYS A 15 -3.76 11.98 6.18
N ALA A 16 -4.22 11.45 7.30
CA ALA A 16 -5.36 10.56 7.36
C ALA A 16 -6.63 11.30 7.79
N ILE A 17 -7.76 10.92 7.21
CA ILE A 17 -9.06 11.45 7.59
C ILE A 17 -9.69 10.50 8.61
N LEU A 18 -9.94 10.99 9.82
CA LEU A 18 -10.76 10.31 10.81
C LEU A 18 -12.23 10.69 10.67
N HIS A 19 -13.08 9.67 10.63
CA HIS A 19 -14.53 9.86 10.68
C HIS A 19 -15.04 9.85 12.15
N LYS A 20 -15.13 11.05 12.76
CA LYS A 20 -15.85 11.36 14.02
C LYS A 20 -15.58 10.44 15.24
N THR A 21 -14.35 10.40 15.75
CA THR A 21 -14.08 9.78 17.07
C THR A 21 -12.97 10.39 17.92
N TRP A 22 -11.97 11.05 17.32
CA TRP A 22 -10.75 11.46 18.02
C TRP A 22 -10.98 12.32 19.27
N LYS A 23 -11.98 13.23 19.25
CA LYS A 23 -12.28 14.13 20.38
C LYS A 23 -12.71 13.39 21.67
N SER A 24 -13.02 12.09 21.60
CA SER A 24 -13.39 11.27 22.75
C SER A 24 -12.25 10.41 23.32
N PHE A 25 -11.04 10.47 22.73
CA PHE A 25 -9.85 9.69 23.13
C PHE A 25 -9.54 9.76 24.63
N ARG A 26 -9.91 10.86 25.31
CA ARG A 26 -9.64 11.08 26.74
C ARG A 26 -10.78 10.70 27.71
N ARG A 27 -11.97 10.29 27.26
CA ARG A 27 -13.14 10.22 28.17
C ARG A 27 -13.74 8.84 28.47
N LYS A 28 -13.42 7.78 27.72
CA LYS A 28 -13.70 6.37 28.09
C LYS A 28 -13.07 5.44 27.05
N LEU A 29 -12.28 4.48 27.52
CA LEU A 29 -11.63 3.48 26.68
C LEU A 29 -12.68 2.42 26.32
N ASP A 30 -13.48 2.69 25.30
CA ASP A 30 -14.27 1.68 24.62
C ASP A 30 -13.32 0.89 23.72
N ILE A 31 -12.98 -0.34 24.14
CA ILE A 31 -11.95 -1.18 23.52
C ILE A 31 -12.44 -1.76 22.19
N ASP A 32 -13.75 -1.99 22.08
CA ASP A 32 -14.41 -2.57 20.89
C ASP A 32 -14.59 -1.53 19.76
N LYS A 33 -14.13 -0.29 19.98
CA LYS A 33 -14.30 0.78 19.01
C LYS A 33 -13.20 0.77 17.97
N GLU A 34 -13.64 0.76 16.71
CA GLU A 34 -12.78 0.90 15.53
C GLU A 34 -12.78 2.35 15.03
N ASP A 35 -11.61 2.82 14.64
CA ASP A 35 -11.44 4.11 13.96
C ASP A 35 -11.24 3.88 12.46
N LEU A 36 -12.08 4.52 11.63
CA LEU A 36 -11.90 4.53 10.17
C LEU A 36 -10.79 5.50 9.79
N ILE A 37 -9.76 4.98 9.13
CA ILE A 37 -8.58 5.70 8.67
C ILE A 37 -8.54 5.65 7.14
N ILE A 38 -8.39 6.81 6.50
CA ILE A 38 -8.15 6.91 5.05
C ILE A 38 -6.72 7.36 4.85
N SER A 39 -5.86 6.54 4.23
CA SER A 39 -4.46 6.91 3.99
C SER A 39 -3.96 6.37 2.66
N ASP A 40 -3.50 7.26 1.79
CA ASP A 40 -2.92 6.88 0.50
C ASP A 40 -1.65 6.05 0.68
N ARG A 41 -0.83 6.34 1.72
CA ARG A 41 0.34 5.52 2.07
C ARG A 41 -0.02 4.12 2.59
N ALA A 42 -1.26 3.90 3.02
CA ALA A 42 -1.80 2.56 3.28
C ALA A 42 -2.51 1.95 2.05
N GLY A 43 -2.47 2.64 0.92
CA GLY A 43 -3.11 2.29 -0.34
C GLY A 43 -4.62 2.45 -0.36
N GLY A 44 -5.24 3.07 0.66
CA GLY A 44 -6.69 3.23 0.76
C GLY A 44 -7.23 3.26 2.20
N PRO A 45 -8.56 3.14 2.38
CA PRO A 45 -9.20 3.12 3.69
C PRO A 45 -8.99 1.79 4.42
N TYR A 46 -8.93 1.86 5.75
CA TYR A 46 -8.91 0.71 6.66
C TYR A 46 -9.50 1.10 8.01
N ARG A 47 -9.88 0.10 8.81
CA ARG A 47 -10.33 0.28 10.19
C ARG A 47 -9.25 -0.18 11.14
N LEU A 48 -9.13 0.51 12.27
CA LEU A 48 -8.09 0.24 13.25
C LEU A 48 -8.71 0.09 14.63
N THR A 49 -8.47 -1.04 15.30
CA THR A 49 -8.89 -1.20 16.70
C THR A 49 -8.00 -0.35 17.61
N ARG A 50 -8.52 0.07 18.76
CA ARG A 50 -7.75 0.90 19.70
C ARG A 50 -6.50 0.23 20.25
N GLN A 51 -6.54 -1.09 20.43
CA GLN A 51 -5.38 -1.87 20.92
C GLN A 51 -4.25 -1.89 19.89
N ALA A 52 -4.60 -1.93 18.60
CA ALA A 52 -3.63 -1.97 17.52
C ALA A 52 -2.74 -0.72 17.44
N TYR A 53 -3.18 0.44 17.93
CA TYR A 53 -2.36 1.66 17.97
C TYR A 53 -1.04 1.47 18.70
N ALA A 54 -1.07 0.83 19.87
CA ALA A 54 0.13 0.61 20.67
C ALA A 54 1.08 -0.40 20.01
N ALA A 55 0.52 -1.41 19.33
CA ALA A 55 1.29 -2.40 18.60
C ALA A 55 1.94 -1.78 17.34
N ILE A 56 1.21 -0.92 16.62
CA ILE A 56 1.72 -0.25 15.41
C ILE A 56 2.91 0.65 15.73
N TRP A 57 2.89 1.33 16.87
CA TRP A 57 4.01 2.17 17.29
C TRP A 57 5.32 1.39 17.45
N ARG A 58 5.23 0.08 17.71
CA ARG A 58 6.38 -0.82 17.86
C ARG A 58 6.84 -1.44 16.55
N LEU A 59 6.03 -1.37 15.49
CA LEU A 59 6.44 -1.89 14.18
C LEU A 59 7.61 -1.09 13.62
N GLU A 60 8.63 -1.81 13.16
CA GLU A 60 9.69 -1.26 12.32
C GLU A 60 9.16 -0.94 10.90
N GLU A 61 9.91 -0.16 10.12
CA GLU A 61 9.48 0.28 8.78
C GLU A 61 9.14 -0.87 7.84
N HIS A 62 9.91 -1.96 7.87
CA HIS A 62 9.60 -3.17 7.09
C HIS A 62 8.29 -3.82 7.54
N GLY A 63 8.01 -3.84 8.84
CA GLY A 63 6.73 -4.34 9.37
C GLY A 63 5.56 -3.48 8.93
N LYS A 64 5.74 -2.15 8.90
CA LYS A 64 4.74 -1.20 8.39
C LYS A 64 4.50 -1.37 6.89
N ALA A 65 5.56 -1.53 6.09
CA ALA A 65 5.45 -1.80 4.66
C ALA A 65 4.63 -3.08 4.40
N ARG A 66 4.98 -4.19 5.08
CA ARG A 66 4.23 -5.45 5.01
C ARG A 66 2.77 -5.29 5.42
N LEU A 67 2.48 -4.61 6.53
CA LEU A 67 1.10 -4.36 6.96
C LEU A 67 0.30 -3.57 5.91
N THR A 68 0.90 -2.55 5.28
CA THR A 68 0.21 -1.80 4.22
C THR A 68 0.05 -2.57 2.92
N SER A 69 1.00 -3.44 2.59
CA SER A 69 0.94 -4.42 1.50
C SER A 69 -0.15 -5.46 1.74
N TRP A 70 -0.31 -5.92 2.98
CA TRP A 70 -1.41 -6.77 3.40
C TRP A 70 -2.77 -6.07 3.25
N LEU A 71 -2.90 -4.80 3.65
CA LEU A 71 -4.12 -4.01 3.45
C LEU A 71 -4.53 -3.92 1.97
N VAL A 72 -3.54 -3.75 1.07
CA VAL A 72 -3.78 -3.81 -0.38
C VAL A 72 -4.27 -5.19 -0.77
N GLY A 73 -3.62 -6.25 -0.30
CA GLY A 73 -4.03 -7.64 -0.53
C GLY A 73 -5.47 -7.93 -0.12
N GLN A 74 -5.90 -7.50 1.07
CA GLN A 74 -7.29 -7.66 1.53
C GLN A 74 -8.29 -6.95 0.61
N ARG A 75 -7.95 -5.74 0.13
CA ARG A 75 -8.78 -5.01 -0.84
C ARG A 75 -8.82 -5.67 -2.21
N LEU A 76 -7.73 -6.30 -2.65
CA LEU A 76 -7.72 -7.13 -3.87
C LEU A 76 -8.66 -8.34 -3.75
N LEU A 77 -8.85 -8.87 -2.54
CA LEU A 77 -9.81 -9.93 -2.23
C LEU A 77 -11.25 -9.43 -2.03
N GLY A 78 -11.52 -8.14 -2.25
CA GLY A 78 -12.86 -7.55 -2.17
C GLY A 78 -13.24 -6.99 -0.79
N ILE A 79 -12.34 -6.99 0.19
CA ILE A 79 -12.59 -6.41 1.51
C ILE A 79 -12.33 -4.90 1.45
N ALA A 80 -13.39 -4.10 1.33
CA ALA A 80 -13.30 -2.66 1.08
C ALA A 80 -12.59 -1.87 2.20
N GLU A 81 -12.87 -2.19 3.46
CA GLU A 81 -12.31 -1.54 4.65
C GLU A 81 -11.72 -2.60 5.60
N PRO A 82 -10.52 -3.13 5.31
CA PRO A 82 -9.92 -4.16 6.15
C PRO A 82 -9.72 -3.67 7.59
N ILE A 83 -9.93 -4.55 8.55
CA ILE A 83 -9.81 -4.24 9.98
C ILE A 83 -8.43 -4.68 10.46
N VAL A 84 -7.68 -3.75 11.05
CA VAL A 84 -6.37 -3.98 11.66
C VAL A 84 -6.56 -4.12 13.17
N THR A 85 -6.31 -5.32 13.68
CA THR A 85 -6.28 -5.64 15.11
C THR A 85 -4.84 -5.67 15.62
N ASP A 86 -4.63 -5.64 16.93
CA ASP A 86 -3.31 -5.81 17.53
C ASP A 86 -2.71 -7.19 17.22
N GLU A 87 -3.53 -8.24 17.17
CA GLU A 87 -3.10 -9.59 16.77
C GLU A 87 -2.52 -9.62 15.36
N ILE A 88 -3.18 -8.94 14.41
CA ILE A 88 -2.69 -8.77 13.03
C ILE A 88 -1.38 -7.99 13.04
N VAL A 89 -1.28 -6.92 13.82
CA VAL A 89 -0.04 -6.13 13.90
C VAL A 89 1.12 -6.98 14.46
N MET A 90 0.87 -7.78 15.49
CA MET A 90 1.85 -8.67 16.10
C MET A 90 2.34 -9.78 15.14
N SER A 91 1.52 -10.18 14.17
CA SER A 91 1.97 -11.14 13.13
C SER A 91 3.02 -10.57 12.18
N PHE A 92 3.14 -9.23 12.08
CA PHE A 92 4.17 -8.54 11.31
C PHE A 92 5.41 -8.16 12.12
N GLU A 93 5.27 -8.05 13.45
CA GLU A 93 6.36 -7.82 14.40
C GLU A 93 7.19 -9.10 14.61
N SER A 94 6.50 -10.24 14.73
CA SER A 94 7.16 -11.54 14.79
C SER A 94 7.54 -12.01 13.38
N VAL A 95 8.79 -12.42 13.18
CA VAL A 95 9.37 -12.96 11.92
C VAL A 95 8.59 -14.19 11.37
N ARG A 96 7.49 -14.61 12.00
CA ARG A 96 6.91 -15.94 11.84
C ARG A 96 5.75 -16.07 10.86
N ASN A 97 4.96 -15.03 10.55
CA ASN A 97 3.64 -15.31 9.94
C ASN A 97 3.35 -14.66 8.59
N GLU A 98 3.95 -13.51 8.24
CA GLU A 98 3.86 -12.99 6.86
C GLU A 98 5.24 -12.74 6.29
N GLN A 99 5.65 -13.63 5.37
CA GLN A 99 6.87 -13.45 4.60
C GLN A 99 6.75 -12.21 3.73
N ALA A 100 7.83 -11.43 3.67
CA ALA A 100 7.93 -10.34 2.72
C ALA A 100 7.66 -10.85 1.31
N LEU A 101 7.03 -10.03 0.48
CA LEU A 101 6.81 -10.36 -0.91
C LEU A 101 8.15 -10.61 -1.61
N SER A 102 8.18 -11.60 -2.51
CA SER A 102 9.30 -11.77 -3.42
C SER A 102 9.42 -10.54 -4.33
N VAL A 103 10.63 -10.28 -4.85
CA VAL A 103 10.85 -9.17 -5.79
C VAL A 103 9.90 -9.23 -6.99
N SER A 104 9.65 -10.43 -7.53
CA SER A 104 8.67 -10.62 -8.63
C SER A 104 7.25 -10.23 -8.19
N ALA A 105 6.80 -10.69 -7.02
CA ALA A 105 5.47 -10.36 -6.53
C ALA A 105 5.30 -8.87 -6.23
N ARG A 106 6.36 -8.20 -5.76
CA ARG A 106 6.38 -6.74 -5.57
C ARG A 106 6.26 -6.01 -6.92
N ALA A 107 6.99 -6.45 -7.94
CA ALA A 107 6.92 -5.89 -9.28
C ALA A 107 5.53 -6.10 -9.90
N GLU A 108 4.97 -7.30 -9.80
CA GLU A 108 3.62 -7.62 -10.30
C GLU A 108 2.53 -6.79 -9.61
N ARG A 109 2.63 -6.58 -8.29
CA ARG A 109 1.70 -5.68 -7.59
C ARG A 109 1.84 -4.25 -8.05
N LEU A 110 3.06 -3.78 -8.30
CA LEU A 110 3.29 -2.45 -8.85
C LEU A 110 2.71 -2.31 -10.26
N LEU A 111 2.83 -3.34 -11.10
CA LEU A 111 2.21 -3.38 -12.42
C LEU A 111 0.68 -3.29 -12.32
N LEU A 112 0.06 -4.05 -11.42
CA LEU A 112 -1.38 -3.99 -11.17
C LEU A 112 -1.82 -2.62 -10.64
N PHE A 113 -0.99 -1.97 -9.82
CA PHE A 113 -1.25 -0.59 -9.39
C PHE A 113 -1.27 0.37 -10.58
N ILE A 114 -0.28 0.31 -11.46
CA ILE A 114 -0.21 1.15 -12.67
C ILE A 114 -1.43 0.91 -13.56
N ASP A 115 -1.87 -0.34 -13.71
CA ASP A 115 -3.04 -0.68 -14.54
C ASP A 115 -4.33 -0.05 -14.03
N ARG A 116 -4.49 -0.04 -12.70
CA ARG A 116 -5.64 0.62 -12.07
C ARG A 116 -5.65 2.13 -12.21
N GLN A 117 -4.51 2.75 -12.51
CA GLN A 117 -4.42 4.17 -12.84
C GLN A 117 -4.53 4.43 -14.35
N THR A 118 -4.58 3.38 -15.17
CA THR A 118 -4.56 3.46 -16.63
C THR A 118 -5.97 3.35 -17.19
N ASP A 119 -6.53 4.46 -17.67
CA ASP A 119 -7.88 4.46 -18.28
C ASP A 119 -7.95 3.69 -19.60
N ARG A 120 -6.85 3.72 -20.38
CA ARG A 120 -6.74 3.06 -21.69
C ARG A 120 -5.30 2.63 -21.96
N LEU A 121 -5.12 1.55 -22.71
CA LEU A 121 -3.79 1.04 -23.05
C LEU A 121 -2.93 2.11 -23.75
N GLY A 122 -1.66 2.22 -23.35
CA GLY A 122 -0.75 3.27 -23.83
C GLY A 122 -1.02 4.68 -23.28
N ALA A 123 -2.00 4.86 -22.39
CA ALA A 123 -2.16 6.14 -21.68
C ALA A 123 -0.99 6.37 -20.73
N ARG A 124 -0.44 7.58 -20.77
CA ARG A 124 0.62 8.02 -19.87
C ARG A 124 0.02 8.26 -18.48
N VAL A 125 0.45 7.46 -17.52
CA VAL A 125 0.18 7.62 -16.09
C VAL A 125 1.36 8.36 -15.45
N PRO A 126 1.13 9.45 -14.70
CA PRO A 126 2.20 10.15 -14.00
C PRO A 126 2.85 9.24 -12.95
N VAL A 127 4.19 9.17 -12.93
CA VAL A 127 4.98 8.29 -12.05
C VAL A 127 5.19 8.90 -10.67
N PHE A 128 4.13 9.45 -10.08
CA PHE A 128 3.96 9.30 -8.63
C PHE A 128 4.77 10.22 -7.67
N ALA A 129 5.08 11.47 -8.00
CA ALA A 129 5.51 12.45 -6.98
C ALA A 129 4.58 12.53 -5.76
N ASP A 130 3.29 12.22 -5.96
CA ASP A 130 2.28 12.28 -4.91
C ASP A 130 1.57 10.95 -4.61
N THR A 131 1.82 9.84 -5.33
CA THR A 131 1.03 8.61 -5.07
C THR A 131 1.74 7.67 -4.12
N LEU A 132 1.59 8.01 -2.84
CA LEU A 132 2.04 7.21 -1.71
C LEU A 132 1.49 5.77 -1.72
N ALA A 133 0.41 5.54 -2.45
CA ALA A 133 -0.16 4.22 -2.68
C ALA A 133 0.83 3.26 -3.32
N ALA A 134 1.71 3.72 -4.22
CA ALA A 134 2.69 2.86 -4.89
C ALA A 134 3.51 2.05 -3.86
N TYR A 135 3.93 2.69 -2.77
CA TYR A 135 4.66 2.05 -1.68
C TYR A 135 3.90 0.92 -0.99
N ALA A 136 2.61 1.14 -0.72
CA ALA A 136 1.77 0.11 -0.12
C ALA A 136 1.63 -1.09 -1.07
N TRP A 137 1.41 -0.81 -2.36
CA TRP A 137 1.23 -1.84 -3.36
C TRP A 137 2.49 -2.67 -3.58
N SER A 138 3.66 -2.03 -3.64
CA SER A 138 4.94 -2.69 -3.91
C SER A 138 5.69 -3.16 -2.67
N GLU A 139 5.12 -2.99 -1.47
CA GLU A 139 5.80 -3.25 -0.19
C GLU A 139 7.14 -2.50 -0.07
N SER A 140 7.20 -1.27 -0.58
CA SER A 140 8.41 -0.45 -0.58
C SER A 140 8.41 0.54 0.57
N ILE A 141 9.60 0.77 1.15
CA ILE A 141 9.77 1.77 2.21
C ILE A 141 10.14 3.13 1.62
N CYS A 142 10.97 3.12 0.57
CA CYS A 142 11.48 4.33 -0.07
C CYS A 142 11.26 4.34 -1.58
N TRP A 143 11.51 5.48 -2.21
CA TRP A 143 11.35 5.67 -3.65
C TRP A 143 12.31 4.81 -4.48
N ASN A 144 13.55 4.66 -4.04
CA ASN A 144 14.56 3.87 -4.77
C ASN A 144 14.09 2.42 -4.98
N ASP A 145 13.47 1.80 -3.96
CA ASP A 145 12.88 0.48 -4.10
C ASP A 145 11.81 0.42 -5.19
N VAL A 146 11.00 1.48 -5.33
CA VAL A 146 9.97 1.55 -6.38
C VAL A 146 10.61 1.72 -7.75
N VAL A 147 11.66 2.54 -7.86
CA VAL A 147 12.42 2.73 -9.11
C VAL A 147 13.04 1.41 -9.56
N ASP A 148 13.66 0.65 -8.67
CA ASP A 148 14.25 -0.65 -9.00
C ASP A 148 13.20 -1.63 -9.54
N LEU A 149 11.98 -1.62 -8.97
CA LEU A 149 10.87 -2.44 -9.46
C LEU A 149 10.35 -1.95 -10.81
N LEU A 150 10.27 -0.63 -11.04
CA LEU A 150 9.91 -0.06 -12.35
C LEU A 150 10.94 -0.46 -13.42
N ASP A 151 12.21 -0.49 -13.07
CA ASP A 151 13.28 -0.93 -13.97
C ASP A 151 13.16 -2.42 -14.31
N ILE A 152 12.78 -3.27 -13.35
CA ILE A 152 12.48 -4.68 -13.61
C ILE A 152 11.31 -4.82 -14.59
N LEU A 153 10.20 -4.12 -14.33
CA LEU A 153 9.00 -4.14 -15.20
C LEU A 153 9.31 -3.65 -16.62
N ARG A 154 10.15 -2.62 -16.74
CA ARG A 154 10.62 -2.08 -18.01
C ARG A 154 11.54 -3.05 -18.73
N GLY A 155 12.47 -3.69 -18.02
CA GLY A 155 13.37 -4.71 -18.58
C GLY A 155 12.62 -5.94 -19.10
N GLN A 156 11.47 -6.26 -18.51
CA GLN A 156 10.56 -7.31 -18.98
C GLN A 156 9.65 -6.86 -20.15
N GLY A 157 9.66 -5.57 -20.49
CA GLY A 157 8.81 -4.99 -21.53
C GLY A 157 7.33 -4.89 -21.14
N TRP A 158 6.99 -5.01 -19.85
CA TRP A 158 5.61 -4.92 -19.36
C TRP A 158 5.13 -3.47 -19.24
N ILE A 159 6.05 -2.56 -18.96
CA ILE A 159 5.82 -1.13 -18.98
C ILE A 159 6.86 -0.44 -19.86
N ASP A 160 6.55 0.78 -20.25
CA ASP A 160 7.49 1.69 -20.88
C ASP A 160 7.24 3.11 -20.33
N GLY A 161 8.19 4.02 -20.55
CA GLY A 161 8.10 5.38 -20.04
C GLY A 161 9.43 6.03 -19.67
N GLU A 162 9.31 7.26 -19.18
CA GLU A 162 10.42 8.11 -18.77
C GLU A 162 10.30 8.41 -17.29
N PHE A 163 11.38 8.12 -16.54
CA PHE A 163 11.48 8.38 -15.11
C PHE A 163 12.50 9.50 -14.89
N CYS A 164 12.09 10.58 -14.22
CA CYS A 164 12.89 11.78 -14.01
C CYS A 164 12.97 12.10 -12.50
N GLY A 165 14.01 11.63 -11.81
CA GLY A 165 14.25 11.96 -10.40
C GLY A 165 13.18 11.43 -9.43
N GLU A 166 13.13 12.01 -8.22
CA GLU A 166 12.11 11.67 -7.22
C GLU A 166 10.74 12.17 -7.68
N GLY A 167 9.86 11.23 -8.07
CA GLY A 167 8.46 11.52 -8.36
C GLY A 167 8.13 12.12 -9.73
N GLY A 168 9.14 12.42 -10.55
CA GLY A 168 8.94 12.94 -11.90
C GLY A 168 8.86 11.82 -12.93
N GLY A 169 7.97 11.96 -13.92
CA GLY A 169 7.93 11.07 -15.07
C GLY A 169 6.53 10.58 -15.42
N HIS A 170 6.48 9.72 -16.43
CA HIS A 170 5.28 9.04 -16.85
C HIS A 170 5.60 7.62 -17.29
N THR A 171 4.67 6.71 -17.03
CA THR A 171 4.75 5.32 -17.45
C THR A 171 3.44 4.94 -18.13
N TYR A 172 3.48 3.92 -18.97
CA TYR A 172 2.29 3.33 -19.55
C TYR A 172 2.48 1.82 -19.65
N ILE A 173 1.36 1.11 -19.56
CA ILE A 173 1.34 -0.33 -19.73
C ILE A 173 1.41 -0.68 -21.21
N THR A 174 2.29 -1.63 -21.53
CA THR A 174 2.39 -2.20 -22.87
C THR A 174 1.35 -3.32 -23.04
N VAL A 175 1.18 -3.78 -24.28
CA VAL A 175 0.33 -4.96 -24.55
C VAL A 175 0.80 -6.18 -23.74
N PHE A 176 2.11 -6.40 -23.64
CA PHE A 176 2.68 -7.50 -22.86
C PHE A 176 2.38 -7.39 -21.37
N GLY A 177 2.48 -6.18 -20.81
CA GLY A 177 2.11 -5.95 -19.41
C GLY A 177 0.63 -6.22 -19.17
N LYS A 178 -0.24 -5.83 -20.11
CA LYS A 178 -1.68 -6.10 -19.98
C LYS A 178 -1.98 -7.60 -20.01
N THR A 179 -1.36 -8.34 -20.93
CA THR A 179 -1.47 -9.80 -21.00
C THR A 179 -1.01 -10.47 -19.71
N GLN A 180 0.11 -10.04 -19.12
CA GLN A 180 0.61 -10.59 -17.85
C GLN A 180 -0.39 -10.39 -16.68
N ILE A 181 -1.17 -9.30 -16.68
CA ILE A 181 -2.18 -9.05 -15.65
C ILE A 181 -3.41 -9.93 -15.85
N GLU A 182 -3.85 -10.11 -17.09
CA GLU A 182 -5.06 -10.88 -17.44
C GLU A 182 -4.82 -12.39 -17.37
N GLU A 183 -3.61 -12.83 -17.73
CA GLU A 183 -3.13 -14.19 -17.63
C GLU A 183 -1.95 -14.24 -16.66
N PRO A 184 -2.18 -14.13 -15.34
CA PRO A 184 -1.12 -14.28 -14.36
C PRO A 184 -0.54 -15.69 -14.55
N SER A 185 0.66 -15.73 -15.14
CA SER A 185 1.30 -16.94 -15.65
C SER A 185 1.12 -18.11 -14.70
N SER A 186 0.47 -19.14 -15.20
CA SER A 186 0.38 -20.48 -14.62
C SER A 186 1.77 -21.09 -14.42
N LEU A 187 2.44 -20.78 -13.31
CA LEU A 187 3.65 -21.44 -12.81
C LEU A 187 3.63 -21.49 -11.27
N PRO A 188 4.24 -22.53 -10.65
CA PRO A 188 3.68 -23.23 -9.50
C PRO A 188 3.80 -22.47 -8.17
N ARG A 189 2.80 -22.70 -7.30
CA ARG A 189 2.80 -22.36 -5.87
C ARG A 189 3.79 -23.22 -5.10
#